data_AF-A0AA45WY16-F1
#
_entry.id   AF-A0AA45WY16-F1
#
_cell.length_a   1.000
_cell.length_b   1.000
_cell.length_c   1.000
_cell.angle_alpha   90.00
_cell.angle_beta   90.00
_cell.angle_gamma   90.00
#
_symmetry.space_group_name_H-M   'P 1'
#
loop_
_entity.id
_entity.type
_entity.pdbx_description
1 polymer ?
#
loop_
_entity_poly.entity_id
_entity_poly.type
_entity_poly.pdbx_seq_one_letter_code
_entity_poly.pdbx_strand_id
1 'polypeptide(L)' 'MLQITRVDIVDGQTLDIELSNGHLILFDIQRLPKTDHSYDSLRDLELLPRPNTDGQSIFWQDGPRIALGEILQWLSM' A
#
# COMPACT_ATOMS: atom_id res chain seq x y z
N MET A 1 13.79 -13.14 -4.39
CA MET A 1 12.70 -12.83 -3.42
C MET A 1 11.92 -11.67 -3.99
N LEU A 2 10.58 -11.67 -3.88
CA LEU A 2 9.76 -10.59 -4.42
C LEU A 2 9.93 -9.32 -3.56
N GLN A 3 10.14 -8.18 -4.20
CA GLN A 3 10.36 -6.89 -3.52
C GLN A 3 9.56 -5.80 -4.21
N ILE A 4 9.20 -4.76 -3.47
CA ILE A 4 8.63 -3.53 -4.01
C ILE A 4 9.78 -2.66 -4.53
N THR A 5 9.79 -2.34 -5.81
CA THR A 5 10.80 -1.47 -6.41
C THR A 5 10.37 -0.01 -6.43
N ARG A 6 9.06 0.23 -6.55
CA ARG A 6 8.47 1.56 -6.55
C ARG A 6 7.05 1.52 -5.99
N VAL A 7 6.64 2.61 -5.37
CA VAL A 7 5.26 2.87 -5.01
C VAL A 7 4.90 4.33 -5.36
N ASP A 8 3.73 4.54 -5.95
CA ASP A 8 3.18 5.87 -6.25
C ASP A 8 1.66 5.91 -6.02
N ILE A 9 1.05 7.09 -6.14
CA ILE A 9 -0.41 7.27 -5.99
C ILE A 9 -1.00 7.72 -7.33
N VAL A 10 -2.10 7.09 -7.74
CA VAL A 10 -2.72 7.35 -9.07
C VAL A 10 -3.90 8.32 -9.00
N ASP A 11 -4.84 8.13 -8.06
CA ASP A 11 -6.10 8.87 -7.97
C ASP A 11 -6.43 9.37 -6.54
N GLY A 12 -5.39 9.48 -5.70
CA GLY A 12 -5.49 9.89 -4.31
C GLY A 12 -5.76 8.74 -3.33
N GLN A 13 -6.26 7.59 -3.80
CA GLN A 13 -6.61 6.43 -2.96
C GLN A 13 -6.09 5.09 -3.50
N THR A 14 -5.63 5.05 -4.74
CA THR A 14 -5.02 3.86 -5.35
C THR A 14 -3.51 3.97 -5.33
N LEU A 15 -2.87 2.96 -4.76
CA LEU A 15 -1.43 2.75 -4.83
C LEU A 15 -1.06 2.00 -6.11
N ASP A 16 -0.10 2.54 -6.84
CA ASP A 16 0.60 1.85 -7.92
C ASP A 16 1.90 1.26 -7.37
N ILE A 17 1.97 -0.07 -7.27
CA ILE A 17 3.06 -0.80 -6.63
C ILE A 17 3.78 -1.64 -7.68
N GLU A 18 5.02 -1.25 -7.98
CA GLU A 18 5.89 -1.99 -8.89
C GLU A 18 6.72 -3.02 -8.11
N LEU A 19 6.83 -4.23 -8.65
CA LEU A 19 7.56 -5.34 -8.05
C LEU A 19 8.83 -5.67 -8.83
N SER A 20 9.80 -6.27 -8.15
CA SER A 20 11.10 -6.65 -8.73
C SER A 20 11.04 -7.69 -9.86
N ASN A 21 9.90 -8.35 -10.05
CA ASN A 21 9.65 -9.25 -11.17
C ASN A 21 9.00 -8.56 -12.39
N GLY A 22 8.83 -7.24 -12.36
CA GLY A 22 8.20 -6.46 -13.41
C GLY A 22 6.67 -6.46 -13.38
N HIS A 23 6.03 -7.10 -12.40
CA HIS A 23 4.59 -7.00 -12.21
C HIS A 23 4.22 -5.70 -11.48
N LEU A 24 2.99 -5.26 -11.74
CA LEU A 24 2.41 -4.06 -11.17
C LEU A 24 1.12 -4.44 -10.43
N ILE A 25 0.95 -3.91 -9.23
CA ILE A 25 -0.26 -4.07 -8.41
C ILE A 25 -0.90 -2.69 -8.26
N LEU A 26 -2.16 -2.58 -8.65
CA LEU A 26 -3.02 -1.46 -8.28
C LEU A 26 -3.79 -1.84 -7.01
N PHE A 27 -3.50 -1.16 -5.91
CA PHE A 27 -4.08 -1.45 -4.60
C PHE A 27 -4.89 -0.26 -4.09
N ASP A 28 -6.21 -0.43 -4.04
CA ASP A 28 -7.13 0.53 -3.45
C ASP A 28 -7.08 0.47 -1.91
N ILE A 29 -6.64 1.55 -1.26
CA ILE A 29 -6.53 1.63 0.20
C ILE A 29 -7.88 1.47 0.92
N GLN A 30 -9.01 1.68 0.25
CA GLN A 30 -10.33 1.44 0.82
C GLN A 30 -10.58 -0.06 1.11
N ARG A 31 -9.75 -0.95 0.55
CA ARG A 31 -9.79 -2.40 0.83
C ARG A 31 -9.08 -2.81 2.11
N LEU A 32 -8.37 -1.90 2.78
CA LEU A 32 -7.71 -2.21 4.05
C LEU A 32 -8.75 -2.72 5.08
N PRO A 33 -8.41 -3.68 5.97
CA PRO A 33 -9.36 -4.28 6.91
C PRO A 33 -10.04 -3.27 7.84
N LYS A 34 -11.36 -3.06 7.70
CA LYS A 34 -12.12 -2.07 8.49
C LYS A 34 -12.08 -2.28 10.00
N THR A 35 -11.77 -3.49 10.45
CA THR A 35 -11.61 -3.83 11.88
C THR A 35 -10.26 -3.39 12.44
N ASP A 36 -9.30 -3.05 11.57
CA ASP A 36 -7.99 -2.53 11.95
C ASP A 36 -7.98 -1.01 11.82
N HIS A 37 -8.03 -0.37 12.99
CA HIS A 37 -8.06 1.08 13.15
C HIS A 37 -6.70 1.75 12.89
N SER A 38 -5.60 1.00 12.78
CA SER A 38 -4.30 1.57 12.44
C SER A 38 -4.27 2.19 11.03
N TYR A 39 -5.20 1.78 10.18
CA TYR A 39 -5.37 2.27 8.81
C TYR A 39 -6.42 3.36 8.64
N ASP A 40 -7.16 3.74 9.71
CA ASP A 40 -8.23 4.74 9.61
C ASP A 40 -7.68 6.08 9.08
N SER A 41 -6.48 6.46 9.53
CA SER A 41 -5.78 7.64 9.04
C SER A 41 -5.47 7.62 7.55
N LEU A 42 -5.38 6.46 6.90
CA LEU A 42 -5.24 6.38 5.45
C LEU A 42 -6.59 6.46 4.74
N ARG A 43 -7.62 5.81 5.27
CA ARG A 43 -8.96 5.75 4.64
C ARG A 43 -9.69 7.08 4.67
N ASP A 44 -9.48 7.86 5.73
CA ASP A 44 -10.16 9.13 5.96
C ASP A 44 -9.51 10.30 5.18
N LEU A 45 -8.36 10.07 4.54
CA LEU A 45 -7.69 11.08 3.73
C LEU A 45 -8.31 11.15 2.33
N GLU A 46 -8.71 12.35 1.93
CA GLU A 46 -9.12 12.63 0.54
C GLU A 46 -7.95 12.46 -0.44
N LEU A 47 -6.72 12.71 0.02
CA LEU A 47 -5.50 12.66 -0.78
C LEU A 47 -4.36 12.07 0.04
N LEU A 48 -3.91 10.88 -0.33
CA LEU A 48 -2.82 10.21 0.35
C LEU A 48 -1.50 10.99 0.21
N PRO A 49 -0.72 11.12 1.29
CA PRO A 49 0.66 11.57 1.18
C PRO A 49 1.49 10.51 0.44
N ARG A 50 2.56 10.95 -0.24
CA ARG A 50 3.41 10.03 -1.01
C ARG A 50 4.01 8.95 -0.09
N PRO A 51 3.76 7.66 -0.37
CA PRO A 51 4.33 6.58 0.40
C PRO A 51 5.82 6.39 0.08
N ASN A 52 6.52 5.75 1.00
CA ASN A 52 7.88 5.26 0.85
C ASN A 52 7.89 3.72 0.88
N THR A 53 8.99 3.13 0.41
CA THR A 53 9.22 1.70 0.49
C THR A 53 10.67 1.38 0.83
N ASP A 54 10.89 0.27 1.52
CA ASP A 54 12.19 -0.34 1.77
C ASP A 54 12.36 -1.69 1.04
N GLY A 55 11.47 -1.96 0.08
CA GLY A 55 11.46 -3.19 -0.68
C GLY A 55 10.59 -4.29 -0.09
N GLN A 56 10.19 -4.23 1.18
CA GLN A 56 9.33 -5.25 1.81
C GLN A 56 8.03 -4.68 2.37
N SER A 57 7.94 -3.37 2.51
CA SER A 57 6.71 -2.71 2.96
C SER A 57 6.52 -1.36 2.29
N ILE A 58 5.28 -0.87 2.37
CA ILE A 58 4.86 0.48 2.05
C ILE A 58 4.61 1.20 3.37
N PHE A 59 5.10 2.42 3.52
CA PHE A 59 4.92 3.19 4.75
C PHE A 59 4.85 4.69 4.49
N TRP A 60 4.23 5.41 5.41
CA TRP A 60 4.13 6.86 5.41
C TRP A 60 4.91 7.45 6.59
N GLN A 61 5.34 8.70 6.47
CA GLN A 61 5.96 9.41 7.59
C GLN A 61 4.94 9.52 8.74
N ASP A 62 5.30 8.99 9.90
CA ASP A 62 4.43 8.91 11.10
C ASP A 62 3.09 8.16 10.88
N GLY A 63 3.03 7.33 9.83
CA GLY A 63 1.83 6.59 9.44
C GLY A 63 1.98 5.08 9.58
N PRO A 64 0.93 4.34 9.19
CA PRO A 64 0.95 2.88 9.23
C PRO A 64 1.95 2.32 8.21
N ARG A 65 2.26 1.04 8.41
CA ARG A 65 3.17 0.27 7.56
C ARG A 65 2.44 -0.98 7.10
N ILE A 66 2.50 -1.23 5.79
CA ILE A 66 1.82 -2.35 5.15
C ILE A 66 2.87 -3.25 4.52
N ALA A 67 2.96 -4.50 4.96
CA ALA A 67 3.92 -5.45 4.40
C ALA A 67 3.44 -5.99 3.04
N LEU A 68 4.39 -6.27 2.13
CA LEU A 68 4.08 -6.89 0.83
C LEU A 68 3.30 -8.19 0.98
N GLY A 69 3.60 -8.99 2.01
CA GLY A 69 2.85 -10.22 2.30
C GLY A 69 1.37 -9.99 2.61
N GLU A 70 1.04 -8.91 3.34
CA GLU A 70 -0.34 -8.55 3.68
C GLU A 70 -1.11 -8.09 2.44
N ILE A 71 -0.48 -7.28 1.59
CA ILE A 71 -1.05 -6.83 0.31
C ILE A 71 -1.42 -8.04 -0.55
N LEU A 72 -0.49 -8.99 -0.70
CA LEU A 72 -0.74 -10.21 -1.49
C LEU A 72 -1.82 -11.09 -0.87
N GLN A 73 -1.87 -11.19 0.45
CA GLN A 73 -2.93 -11.92 1.15
C GLN A 73 -4.31 -11.32 0.85
N TRP A 74 -4.46 -9.99 0.94
CA TRP A 74 -5.73 -9.32 0.65
C TRP A 74 -6.15 -9.39 -0.81
N LEU A 75 -5.22 -9.56 -1.75
CA LEU A 75 -5.52 -9.76 -3.18
C LEU A 75 -5.91 -11.20 -3.52
N SER A 76 -5.55 -12.16 -2.67
CA SER A 76 -5.87 -13.58 -2.86
C SER A 76 -7.23 -14.00 -2.28
N MET A 77 -7.91 -13.10 -1.58
CA MET A 77 -9.20 -13.33 -0.90
C MET A 77 -10.39 -12.79 -1.68
#